data_AF-A0A8T3T0J1-F1
#
_entry.id   AF-A0A8T3T0J1-F1
#
_cell.length_a   1.000
_cell.length_b   1.000
_cell.length_c   1.000
_cell.angle_alpha   90.00
_cell.angle_beta   90.00
_cell.angle_gamma   90.00
#
_symmetry.space_group_name_H-M   'P 1'
#
loop_
_entity.id
_entity.type
_entity.pdbx_description
1 polymer ?
#
loop_
_entity_poly.entity_id
_entity_poly.type
_entity_poly.pdbx_seq_one_letter_code
_entity_poly.pdbx_strand_id
1 'polypeptide(L)'
;AALATIEHVPTRVAVDAERALLRRIGGGCLAPLGALGEVSDQQLRLRAAYADGTGALRRAEATGPAADPGAVVETVAERILDA
;
A
#
# COMPACT_ATOMS: atom_id res chain seq x y z
N ALA A 1 2.93 19.88 18.45
CA ALA A 1 3.35 21.12 17.76
C ALA A 1 4.61 20.91 16.92
N ALA A 2 5.73 20.42 17.49
CA ALA A 2 6.99 20.26 16.75
C ALA A 2 6.95 19.26 15.56
N LEU A 3 6.16 18.18 15.64
CA LEU A 3 6.07 17.21 14.53
C LEU A 3 5.35 17.77 13.29
N ALA A 4 4.49 18.76 13.45
CA ALA A 4 3.72 19.31 12.34
C ALA A 4 4.60 20.05 11.31
N THR A 5 5.76 20.57 11.73
CA THR A 5 6.65 21.35 10.84
C THR A 5 7.46 20.47 9.89
N ILE A 6 7.55 19.17 10.17
CA ILE A 6 8.24 18.17 9.34
C ILE A 6 7.26 17.20 8.66
N GLU A 7 5.96 17.41 8.86
CA GLU A 7 4.93 16.56 8.30
C GLU A 7 4.80 16.80 6.79
N HIS A 8 4.95 15.74 6.02
CA HIS A 8 4.66 15.73 4.59
C HIS A 8 3.47 14.80 4.33
N VAL A 9 2.28 15.40 4.32
CA VAL A 9 1.00 14.67 4.24
C VAL A 9 0.93 13.67 3.08
N PRO A 10 1.39 14.00 1.85
CA PRO A 10 1.38 13.02 0.75
C PRO A 10 2.22 11.77 1.05
N THR A 11 3.39 11.94 1.68
CA THR A 11 4.24 10.81 2.10
C THR A 11 3.57 10.00 3.19
N ARG A 12 2.94 10.64 4.18
CA ARG A 12 2.21 9.91 5.23
C ARG A 12 1.09 9.05 4.65
N VAL A 13 0.27 9.59 3.74
CA VAL A 13 -0.79 8.82 3.08
C VAL A 13 -0.23 7.62 2.31
N ALA A 14 0.83 7.84 1.52
CA ALA A 14 1.48 6.76 0.78
C ALA A 14 2.02 5.64 1.71
N VAL A 15 2.80 6.02 2.73
CA VAL A 15 3.43 5.09 3.66
C VAL A 15 2.39 4.39 4.55
N ASP A 16 1.32 5.08 4.95
CA ASP A 16 0.24 4.46 5.71
C ASP A 16 -0.50 3.42 4.87
N ALA A 17 -0.71 3.68 3.58
CA ALA A 17 -1.29 2.70 2.66
C ALA A 17 -0.38 1.46 2.47
N GLU A 18 0.93 1.67 2.28
CA GLU A 18 1.92 0.58 2.22
C GLU A 18 1.91 -0.29 3.49
N ARG A 19 1.91 0.36 4.67
CA ARG A 19 1.86 -0.32 5.97
C ARG A 19 0.53 -1.01 6.21
N ALA A 20 -0.58 -0.43 5.76
CA ALA A 20 -1.90 -1.04 5.84
C ALA A 20 -1.96 -2.33 5.00
N LEU A 21 -1.44 -2.30 3.77
CA LEU A 21 -1.35 -3.49 2.92
C LEU A 21 -0.48 -4.59 3.55
N LEU A 22 0.68 -4.22 4.11
CA LEU A 22 1.55 -5.17 4.82
C LEU A 22 0.82 -5.88 5.97
N ARG A 23 0.11 -5.11 6.81
CA ARG A 23 -0.67 -5.66 7.92
C ARG A 23 -1.83 -6.54 7.42
N ARG A 24 -2.49 -6.12 6.35
CA ARG A 24 -3.64 -6.83 5.75
C ARG A 24 -3.27 -8.20 5.18
N ILE A 25 -2.05 -8.36 4.67
CA ILE A 25 -1.51 -9.64 4.19
C ILE A 25 -1.00 -10.53 5.35
N GLY A 26 -1.06 -10.04 6.60
CA GLY A 26 -0.56 -10.77 7.77
C GLY A 26 0.97 -10.75 7.89
N GLY A 27 1.61 -9.79 7.21
CA GLY A 27 3.06 -9.68 7.13
C GLY A 27 3.70 -8.81 8.21
N GLY A 28 4.92 -9.18 8.59
CA GLY A 28 5.89 -8.30 9.28
C GLY A 28 7.07 -7.99 8.35
N CYS A 29 8.22 -7.57 8.89
CA CYS A 29 9.40 -7.24 8.09
C CYS A 29 9.93 -8.38 7.20
N LEU A 30 9.59 -9.63 7.50
CA LEU A 30 10.00 -10.81 6.73
C LEU A 30 8.93 -11.25 5.72
N ALA A 31 7.83 -10.51 5.59
CA ALA A 31 6.84 -10.80 4.58
C ALA A 31 7.46 -10.59 3.18
N PRO A 32 7.27 -11.53 2.25
CA PRO A 32 7.76 -11.41 0.87
C PRO A 32 6.88 -10.45 0.04
N LEU A 33 6.72 -9.23 0.54
CA LEU A 33 5.87 -8.18 -0.03
C LEU A 33 6.71 -6.94 -0.34
N GLY A 34 6.60 -6.46 -1.58
CA GLY A 34 6.91 -5.08 -1.94
C GLY A 34 5.61 -4.29 -2.07
N ALA A 35 5.56 -3.09 -1.48
CA ALA A 35 4.45 -2.15 -1.63
C ALA A 35 5.03 -0.75 -1.86
N LEU A 36 4.42 0.02 -2.79
CA LEU A 36 4.82 1.38 -3.11
C LEU A 36 3.57 2.25 -3.35
N GLY A 37 3.39 3.25 -2.51
CA GLY A 37 2.37 4.27 -2.61
C GLY A 37 2.92 5.56 -3.22
N GLU A 38 2.16 6.15 -4.14
CA GLU A 38 2.50 7.42 -4.78
C GLU A 38 1.26 8.32 -4.74
N VAL A 39 1.41 9.54 -4.24
CA VAL A 39 0.33 10.53 -4.21
C VAL A 39 0.64 11.66 -5.19
N SER A 40 -0.23 11.84 -6.19
CA SER A 40 -0.22 12.96 -7.15
C SER A 40 -1.64 13.40 -7.42
N ASP A 41 -1.88 14.71 -7.58
CA ASP A 41 -3.18 15.26 -7.99
C ASP A 41 -4.37 14.73 -7.14
N GLN A 42 -4.16 14.63 -5.83
CA GLN A 42 -5.13 14.09 -4.86
C GLN A 42 -5.53 12.62 -5.08
N GLN A 43 -4.78 11.89 -5.89
CA GLN A 43 -4.93 10.45 -6.10
C GLN A 43 -3.78 9.70 -5.43
N LEU A 44 -4.10 8.62 -4.73
CA LEU A 44 -3.15 7.60 -4.30
C LEU A 44 -3.14 6.50 -5.36
N ARG A 45 -1.96 6.21 -5.90
CA ARG A 45 -1.68 4.96 -6.60
C ARG A 45 -0.90 4.03 -5.68
N LEU A 46 -1.39 2.81 -5.48
CA LEU A 46 -0.71 1.77 -4.71
C LEU A 46 -0.38 0.60 -5.61
N ARG A 47 0.89 0.22 -5.64
CA ARG A 47 1.40 -0.97 -6.34
C ARG A 47 1.95 -1.96 -5.36
N ALA A 48 1.76 -3.24 -5.63
CA ALA A 48 2.28 -4.30 -4.80
C ALA A 48 2.72 -5.52 -5.59
N ALA A 49 3.72 -6.21 -5.06
CA ALA A 49 4.18 -7.50 -5.52
C ALA A 49 4.38 -8.42 -4.32
N TYR A 50 3.78 -9.62 -4.35
CA TYR A 50 3.83 -10.59 -3.27
C TYR A 50 4.30 -11.93 -3.84
N ALA A 51 5.38 -12.48 -3.28
CA ALA A 51 5.80 -13.82 -3.61
C ALA A 51 5.16 -14.78 -2.60
N ASP A 52 4.34 -15.71 -3.09
CA ASP A 52 3.79 -16.75 -2.23
C ASP A 52 4.85 -17.82 -1.92
N GLY A 53 4.54 -18.69 -0.95
CA GLY A 53 5.45 -19.78 -0.55
C GLY A 53 5.73 -20.82 -1.65
N THR A 54 5.09 -20.72 -2.81
CA THR A 54 5.29 -21.62 -3.96
C THR A 54 6.29 -21.07 -4.97
N GLY A 55 6.74 -19.82 -4.78
CA GLY A 55 7.63 -19.12 -5.72
C GLY A 55 6.87 -18.38 -6.82
N ALA A 56 5.55 -18.38 -6.80
CA ALA A 56 4.75 -17.56 -7.71
C ALA A 56 4.73 -16.11 -7.23
N LEU A 57 4.91 -15.18 -8.20
CA LEU A 57 4.93 -13.74 -7.93
C LEU A 57 3.66 -13.09 -8.43
N ARG A 58 2.82 -12.68 -7.48
CA ARG A 58 1.55 -11.98 -7.72
C ARG A 58 1.78 -10.48 -7.70
N ARG A 59 1.10 -9.74 -8.57
CA ARG A 59 1.19 -8.27 -8.65
C ARG A 59 -0.20 -7.67 -8.75
N ALA A 60 -0.40 -6.56 -8.06
CA ALA A 60 -1.64 -5.80 -8.11
C ALA A 60 -1.35 -4.30 -8.05
N GLU A 61 -2.23 -3.51 -8.65
CA GLU A 61 -2.26 -2.08 -8.46
C GLU A 61 -3.69 -1.56 -8.41
N ALA A 62 -3.88 -0.44 -7.73
CA ALA A 62 -5.12 0.34 -7.76
C ALA A 62 -4.81 1.83 -7.59
N THR A 63 -5.72 2.66 -8.06
CA THR A 63 -5.67 4.11 -7.90
C THR A 63 -7.02 4.59 -7.39
N GLY A 64 -7.01 5.56 -6.48
CA GLY A 64 -8.21 6.20 -5.97
C GLY A 64 -7.90 7.47 -5.18
N PRO A 65 -8.92 8.14 -4.63
CA PRO A 65 -8.72 9.39 -3.89
C PRO A 65 -7.75 9.20 -2.72
N ALA A 66 -6.77 10.09 -2.58
CA ALA A 66 -5.84 10.11 -1.43
C ALA A 66 -6.56 10.40 -0.10
N ALA A 67 -7.81 10.90 -0.16
CA ALA A 67 -8.70 11.05 1.00
C ALA A 67 -9.31 9.73 1.48
N ASP A 68 -9.30 8.68 0.65
CA ASP A 68 -9.75 7.33 0.99
C ASP A 68 -8.70 6.28 0.58
N PRO A 69 -7.52 6.29 1.23
CA PRO A 69 -6.48 5.32 0.93
C PRO A 69 -6.89 3.88 1.30
N GLY A 70 -7.86 3.71 2.21
CA GLY A 70 -8.34 2.40 2.64
C GLY A 70 -8.98 1.60 1.51
N ALA A 71 -9.84 2.23 0.70
CA ALA A 71 -10.44 1.58 -0.46
C ALA A 71 -9.40 1.12 -1.49
N VAL A 72 -8.35 1.93 -1.71
CA VAL A 72 -7.23 1.57 -2.60
C VAL A 72 -6.48 0.36 -2.03
N VAL A 73 -6.20 0.35 -0.73
CA VAL A 73 -5.51 -0.76 -0.04
C VAL A 73 -6.30 -2.06 -0.15
N GLU A 74 -7.60 -2.06 0.16
CA GLU A 74 -8.43 -3.27 0.07
C GLU A 74 -8.49 -3.80 -1.37
N THR A 75 -8.65 -2.92 -2.36
CA THR A 75 -8.64 -3.31 -3.77
C THR A 75 -7.33 -4.01 -4.16
N VAL A 76 -6.18 -3.52 -3.71
CA VAL A 76 -4.88 -4.16 -3.96
C VAL A 76 -4.75 -5.48 -3.20
N ALA A 77 -5.21 -5.52 -1.94
CA ALA A 77 -5.14 -6.71 -1.11
C ALA A 77 -6.00 -7.86 -1.65
N GLU A 78 -7.22 -7.59 -2.09
CA GLU A 78 -8.09 -8.58 -2.74
C GLU A 78 -7.42 -9.13 -4.01
N ARG A 79 -6.99 -8.24 -4.91
CA ARG A 79 -6.36 -8.64 -6.18
C ARG A 79 -5.08 -9.44 -6.00
N ILE A 80 -4.32 -9.20 -4.94
CA ILE A 80 -3.04 -9.90 -4.71
C ILE A 80 -3.22 -11.23 -3.97
N LEU A 81 -4.29 -11.40 -3.19
CA LEU A 81 -4.59 -12.63 -2.45
C LEU A 81 -5.46 -13.61 -3.24
N ASP A 82 -6.37 -13.10 -4.10
CA ASP A 82 -7.33 -13.92 -4.85
C ASP A 82 -6.81 -14.43 -6.21
N ALA A 83 -5.64 -13.95 -6.66
CA ALA A 83 -5.03 -14.30 -7.95
C ALA A 83 -3.94 -15.35 -7.80
#